data_AF-A0A7Z6YAZ6-F1
#
_entry.id   AF-A0A7Z6YAZ6-F1
#
_cell.length_a   1.000
_cell.length_b   1.000
_cell.length_c   1.000
_cell.angle_alpha   90.00
_cell.angle_beta   90.00
_cell.angle_gamma   90.00
#
_symmetry.space_group_name_H-M   'P 1'
#
loop_
_entity.id
_entity.type
_entity.pdbx_description
1 polymer ?
#
loop_
_entity_poly.entity_id
_entity_poly.type
_entity_poly.pdbx_seq_one_letter_code
_entity_poly.pdbx_strand_id
1 'polypeptide(L)'
;LWGIGITSLTIALQMRVLQLAPDATDVASAIFSGSYNVGIGSGALFGSIVIHQLGLGYIGFVGGALGLLALFWLRFITIKFKKT
;
A
#
# COMPACT_ATOMS: atom_id res chain seq x y z
N LEU A 1 -9.83 -11.40 9.37
CA LEU A 1 -9.74 -9.92 9.47
C LEU A 1 -8.63 -9.35 8.58
N TRP A 2 -7.35 -9.72 8.81
CA TRP A 2 -6.22 -9.21 8.02
C TRP A 2 -6.37 -9.41 6.49
N GLY A 3 -6.64 -10.65 6.06
CA GLY A 3 -6.80 -10.97 4.64
C GLY A 3 -7.96 -10.22 3.96
N ILE A 4 -9.07 -10.00 4.68
CA ILE A 4 -10.20 -9.21 4.18
C ILE A 4 -9.80 -7.73 4.03
N GLY A 5 -9.04 -7.21 4.99
CA GLY A 5 -8.57 -5.82 4.95
C GLY A 5 -7.68 -5.55 3.74
N ILE A 6 -6.65 -6.38 3.52
CA ILE A 6 -5.73 -6.17 2.40
C ILE A 6 -6.42 -6.33 1.05
N THR A 7 -7.27 -7.34 0.86
CA THR A 7 -7.98 -7.54 -0.41
C THR A 7 -8.95 -6.40 -0.70
N SER A 8 -9.70 -5.96 0.31
CA SER A 8 -10.64 -4.85 0.17
C SER A 8 -9.92 -3.54 -0.16
N LEU A 9 -8.78 -3.27 0.47
CA LEU A 9 -7.94 -2.11 0.14
C LEU A 9 -7.37 -2.19 -1.28
N THR A 10 -6.86 -3.34 -1.70
CA THR A 10 -6.32 -3.53 -3.05
C THR A 10 -7.39 -3.29 -4.11
N ILE A 11 -8.58 -3.86 -3.94
CA ILE A 11 -9.69 -3.65 -4.89
C ILE A 11 -10.13 -2.19 -4.90
N ALA A 12 -10.26 -1.54 -3.74
CA ALA A 12 -10.65 -0.14 -3.66
C ALA A 12 -9.65 0.79 -4.37
N LEU A 13 -8.34 0.58 -4.18
CA LEU A 13 -7.30 1.36 -4.83
C LEU A 13 -7.23 1.08 -6.34
N GLN A 14 -7.37 -0.18 -6.76
CA GLN A 14 -7.43 -0.52 -8.18
C GLN A 14 -8.60 0.20 -8.86
N MET A 15 -9.79 0.20 -8.26
CA MET A 15 -10.94 0.94 -8.79
C MET A 15 -10.65 2.44 -8.91
N ARG A 16 -9.97 3.03 -7.93
CA ARG A 16 -9.56 4.44 -7.98
C ARG A 16 -8.58 4.73 -9.11
N VAL A 17 -7.61 3.86 -9.35
CA VAL A 17 -6.66 4.00 -10.47
C VAL A 17 -7.40 3.99 -11.81
N LEU A 18 -8.35 3.07 -11.99
CA LEU A 18 -9.18 2.99 -13.20
C LEU A 18 -10.04 4.25 -13.40
N GLN A 19 -10.58 4.81 -12.31
CA GLN A 19 -11.36 6.05 -12.36
C GLN A 19 -10.51 7.30 -12.67
N LEU A 20 -9.24 7.31 -12.25
CA LEU A 20 -8.35 8.45 -12.44
C LEU A 20 -7.75 8.51 -13.85
N ALA A 21 -7.60 7.37 -14.52
CA ALA A 21 -7.01 7.29 -15.84
C ALA A 21 -7.79 6.32 -16.76
N PRO A 22 -9.08 6.60 -17.07
CA PRO A 22 -9.89 5.73 -17.90
C PRO A 22 -9.32 5.59 -19.32
N ASP A 23 -8.78 6.68 -19.88
CA ASP A 23 -8.21 6.72 -21.24
C ASP A 23 -6.89 5.95 -21.38
N ALA A 24 -6.23 5.61 -20.26
CA ALA A 24 -4.94 4.93 -20.22
C ALA A 24 -4.96 3.75 -19.22
N THR A 25 -6.07 3.02 -19.18
CA THR A 25 -6.34 1.95 -18.21
C THR A 25 -5.21 0.91 -18.15
N ASP A 26 -4.70 0.44 -19.29
CA ASP A 26 -3.65 -0.58 -19.34
C ASP A 26 -2.35 -0.10 -18.70
N VAL A 27 -1.94 1.14 -19.01
CA VAL A 27 -0.74 1.77 -18.45
C VAL A 27 -0.92 2.04 -16.95
N ALA A 28 -2.07 2.57 -16.55
CA ALA A 28 -2.37 2.86 -15.15
C ALA A 28 -2.38 1.58 -14.30
N SER A 29 -2.97 0.50 -14.82
CA SER A 29 -2.96 -0.83 -14.18
C SER A 29 -1.55 -1.42 -14.08
N ALA A 30 -0.73 -1.27 -15.14
CA ALA A 30 0.66 -1.70 -15.11
C ALA A 30 1.49 -0.97 -14.05
N ILE A 31 1.33 0.36 -13.92
CA ILE A 31 1.99 1.16 -12.88
C ILE A 31 1.51 0.74 -11.48
N PHE A 32 0.21 0.50 -11.31
CA PHE A 32 -0.34 0.02 -10.05
C PHE A 32 0.24 -1.35 -9.67
N SER A 33 0.25 -2.30 -10.59
CA SER A 33 0.85 -3.64 -10.39
C SER A 33 2.35 -3.55 -10.08
N GLY A 34 3.09 -2.72 -10.82
CA GLY A 34 4.50 -2.48 -10.55
C GLY A 34 4.74 -1.93 -9.14
N SER A 35 3.95 -0.93 -8.74
CA SER A 35 4.01 -0.34 -7.40
C SER A 35 3.64 -1.33 -6.30
N TYR A 36 2.63 -2.17 -6.54
CA TYR A 36 2.19 -3.21 -5.60
C TYR A 36 3.30 -4.23 -5.35
N ASN A 37 3.98 -4.69 -6.40
CA ASN A 37 5.12 -5.60 -6.29
C ASN A 37 6.33 -4.97 -5.59
N VAL A 38 6.63 -3.69 -5.88
CA VAL A 38 7.64 -2.94 -5.13
C VAL A 38 7.29 -2.87 -3.65
N GLY A 39 6.01 -2.67 -3.31
CA GLY A 39 5.51 -2.72 -1.94
C GLY A 39 5.74 -4.08 -1.26
N ILE A 40 5.47 -5.19 -1.95
CA ILE A 40 5.72 -6.54 -1.44
C ILE A 40 7.22 -6.76 -1.20
N GLY A 41 8.06 -6.43 -2.19
CA GLY A 41 9.51 -6.62 -2.11
C GLY A 41 10.15 -5.77 -1.01
N SER A 42 9.77 -4.50 -0.92
CA SER A 42 10.24 -3.61 0.15
C SER A 42 9.73 -4.07 1.53
N GLY A 43 8.48 -4.51 1.64
CA GLY A 43 7.95 -5.11 2.87
C GLY A 43 8.73 -6.34 3.34
N ALA A 44 9.12 -7.22 2.41
CA ALA A 44 9.97 -8.37 2.71
C ALA A 44 11.37 -7.96 3.18
N LEU A 45 11.97 -6.95 2.53
CA LEU A 45 13.27 -6.40 2.93
C LEU A 45 13.22 -5.80 4.34
N PHE A 46 12.25 -4.92 4.62
CA PHE A 46 12.06 -4.35 5.95
C PHE A 46 11.77 -5.44 7.00
N GLY A 47 10.96 -6.44 6.65
CA GLY A 47 10.70 -7.60 7.51
C GLY A 47 11.99 -8.34 7.86
N SER A 48 12.85 -8.61 6.88
CA SER A 48 14.16 -9.25 7.11
C SER A 48 15.05 -8.40 8.03
N ILE A 49 15.14 -7.09 7.79
CA ILE A 49 15.93 -6.17 8.63
C ILE A 49 15.44 -6.20 10.08
N VAL A 50 14.12 -6.14 10.30
CA VAL A 50 13.52 -6.17 11.63
C VAL A 50 13.79 -7.51 12.32
N ILE A 51 13.66 -8.63 11.60
CA ILE A 51 13.99 -9.95 12.14
C ILE A 51 15.44 -10.02 12.61
N HIS A 52 16.38 -9.53 11.80
CA HIS A 52 17.81 -9.60 12.11
C HIS A 52 18.23 -8.65 13.24
N GLN A 53 17.64 -7.45 13.34
CA GLN A 53 18.08 -6.44 14.31
C GLN A 53 17.29 -6.43 15.62
N LEU A 54 15.98 -6.71 15.56
CA LEU A 54 15.05 -6.57 16.69
C LEU A 54 14.43 -7.91 17.09
N GLY A 55 14.37 -8.86 16.16
CA GLY A 55 13.75 -10.17 16.36
C GLY A 55 12.31 -10.24 15.86
N LEU A 56 11.83 -11.48 15.69
CA LEU A 56 10.53 -11.83 15.10
C LEU A 56 9.33 -11.16 15.80
N GLY A 57 9.40 -10.93 17.11
CA GLY A 57 8.31 -10.32 17.89
C GLY A 57 7.98 -8.88 17.50
N TYR A 58 8.93 -8.15 16.91
CA TYR A 58 8.76 -6.73 16.58
C TYR A 58 8.20 -6.48 15.17
N ILE A 59 8.09 -7.51 14.33
CA ILE A 59 7.58 -7.36 12.95
C ILE A 59 6.18 -6.73 12.93
N GLY A 60 5.29 -7.18 13.81
CA GLY A 60 3.92 -6.65 13.89
C GLY A 60 3.89 -5.16 14.27
N PHE A 61 4.75 -4.73 15.18
CA PHE A 61 4.83 -3.33 15.61
C PHE A 61 5.39 -2.44 14.50
N VAL A 62 6.49 -2.85 13.86
CA VAL A 62 7.11 -2.07 12.78
C VAL A 62 6.20 -2.03 11.55
N GLY A 63 5.64 -3.17 11.15
CA GLY A 63 4.66 -3.25 10.06
C GLY A 63 3.39 -2.45 10.34
N GLY A 64 2.91 -2.48 11.59
CA GLY A 64 1.79 -1.66 12.04
C GLY A 64 2.08 -0.16 11.95
N ALA A 65 3.27 0.28 12.37
CA ALA A 65 3.69 1.67 12.25
C ALA A 65 3.77 2.14 10.79
N LEU A 66 4.35 1.32 9.90
CA LEU A 66 4.36 1.59 8.46
C LEU A 66 2.94 1.65 7.87
N GLY A 67 2.06 0.75 8.29
CA GLY A 67 0.65 0.76 7.89
C GLY A 67 -0.09 2.03 8.33
N LEU A 68 0.13 2.51 9.56
CA LEU A 68 -0.44 3.77 10.05
C LEU A 68 0.07 4.98 9.26
N LEU A 69 1.37 5.03 8.94
CA LEU A 69 1.93 6.07 8.09
C LEU A 69 1.29 6.07 6.70
N ALA A 70 1.09 4.89 6.10
CA ALA A 70 0.41 4.75 4.81
C ALA A 70 -1.04 5.24 4.86
N LEU A 71 -1.78 4.94 5.94
CA LEU A 71 -3.15 5.42 6.12
C LEU A 71 -3.21 6.94 6.29
N PHE A 72 -2.27 7.53 7.04
CA PHE A 72 -2.17 8.98 7.19
C PHE A 72 -1.88 9.65 5.85
N TRP A 73 -0.95 9.09 5.08
CA TRP A 73 -0.61 9.56 3.73
C TRP A 73 -1.80 9.46 2.77
N LEU A 74 -2.49 8.33 2.77
CA LEU A 74 -3.71 8.12 1.96
C LEU A 74 -4.79 9.14 2.33
N ARG A 75 -5.00 9.38 3.63
CA ARG A 75 -5.96 10.38 4.12
C ARG A 75 -5.57 11.78 3.67
N PHE A 76 -4.30 12.14 3.79
CA PHE A 76 -3.77 13.44 3.36
C PHE A 76 -3.99 13.67 1.85
N ILE A 77 -3.63 12.70 1.01
CA ILE A 77 -3.86 12.74 -0.45
C ILE A 77 -5.36 12.88 -0.73
N THR A 78 -6.19 12.05 -0.12
CA THR A 78 -7.63 12.06 -0.38
C THR A 78 -8.24 13.43 -0.03
N ILE A 79 -7.81 14.08 1.05
CA ILE A 79 -8.28 15.44 1.37
C ILE A 79 -7.77 16.45 0.34
N LYS A 80 -6.49 16.40 0.01
CA LYS A 80 -5.83 17.36 -0.89
C LYS A 80 -6.44 17.34 -2.29
N PHE A 81 -6.72 16.15 -2.82
CA PHE A 81 -7.20 15.95 -4.19
C PHE A 81 -8.72 15.79 -4.32
N LYS A 82 -9.49 15.92 -3.22
CA LYS A 82 -10.96 16.02 -3.27
C LYS A 82 -11.47 17.41 -3.75
N LYS A 83 -10.56 18.37 -4.00
CA LYS A 83 -10.87 19.77 -4.34
C LYS A 83 -10.70 20.11 -5.83
N THR A 84 -10.51 19.13 -6.69
CA THR A 84 -10.53 19.29 -8.16
C THR A 84 -11.67 18.46 -8.72
#